data_AF-G5J723-F1
#
_entry.id   AF-G5J723-F1
#
_cell.length_a   1.000
_cell.length_b   1.000
_cell.length_c   1.000
_cell.angle_alpha   90.00
_cell.angle_beta   90.00
_cell.angle_gamma   90.00
#
_symmetry.space_group_name_H-M   'P 1'
#
loop_
_entity.id
_entity.type
_entity.pdbx_description
1 polymer ?
#
loop_
_entity_poly.entity_id
_entity_poly.type
_entity_poly.pdbx_seq_one_letter_code
_entity_poly.pdbx_strand_id
1 'polypeptide(L)'
;MGTLFNQSPRAYCKVEISDIDNFLENAVRLAEKYHINVSDVIAAKSALEQERSNNLYVKNGDTFDEQMAGFGELIQELNRVMEPD
;
A
#
# COMPACT_ATOMS: atom_id res chain seq x y z
N MET A 1 -3.62 18.11 -7.40
CA MET A 1 -4.27 18.88 -6.31
C MET A 1 -4.58 17.94 -5.16
N GLY A 2 -3.75 17.95 -4.11
CA GLY A 2 -3.92 17.08 -2.95
C GLY A 2 -5.11 17.53 -2.09
N THR A 3 -6.13 16.67 -1.98
CA THR A 3 -7.31 16.87 -1.15
C THR A 3 -7.01 16.54 0.33
N LEU A 4 -6.17 17.33 0.99
CA LEU A 4 -5.86 17.20 2.42
C LEU A 4 -7.10 17.36 3.32
N PHE A 5 -8.16 18.00 2.82
CA PHE A 5 -9.36 18.30 3.60
C PHE A 5 -10.46 17.22 3.55
N ASN A 6 -10.33 16.20 2.70
CA ASN A 6 -11.39 15.21 2.48
C ASN A 6 -10.83 13.78 2.31
N GLN A 7 -9.83 13.41 3.11
CA GLN A 7 -9.30 12.05 3.11
C GLN A 7 -10.33 11.10 3.72
N SER A 8 -10.69 10.06 2.98
CA SER A 8 -11.48 8.96 3.53
C SER A 8 -10.71 8.30 4.70
N PRO A 9 -11.40 7.86 5.76
CA PRO A 9 -10.77 7.13 6.84
C PRO A 9 -9.93 5.98 6.30
N ARG A 10 -8.73 5.77 6.87
CA ARG A 10 -7.89 4.62 6.51
C ARG A 10 -8.69 3.34 6.76
N ALA A 11 -8.79 2.48 5.76
CA ALA A 11 -9.39 1.16 5.92
C ALA A 11 -8.47 0.32 6.82
N TYR A 12 -8.89 0.05 8.05
CA TYR A 12 -8.18 -0.85 8.94
C TYR A 12 -8.39 -2.30 8.47
N CYS A 13 -7.34 -2.93 7.96
CA CYS A 13 -7.36 -4.34 7.63
C CYS A 13 -7.22 -5.16 8.92
N LYS A 14 -8.34 -5.62 9.48
CA LYS A 14 -8.33 -6.61 10.58
C LYS A 14 -8.18 -8.00 9.98
N VAL A 15 -7.33 -8.83 10.60
CA VAL A 15 -7.20 -10.26 10.28
C VAL A 15 -7.82 -11.04 11.43
N GLU A 16 -8.80 -11.86 11.12
CA GLU A 16 -9.49 -12.74 12.07
C GLU A 16 -8.92 -14.16 12.02
N ILE A 17 -9.16 -14.95 13.06
CA ILE A 17 -8.74 -16.37 13.08
C ILE A 17 -9.39 -17.16 11.92
N SER A 18 -10.62 -16.83 11.52
CA SER A 18 -11.29 -17.45 10.38
C SER A 18 -10.54 -17.27 9.06
N ASP A 19 -9.73 -16.23 8.93
CA ASP A 19 -8.93 -16.00 7.73
C ASP A 19 -7.79 -17.02 7.60
N ILE A 20 -7.29 -17.53 8.74
CA ILE A 20 -6.26 -18.59 8.75
C ILE A 20 -6.83 -19.88 8.20
N ASP A 21 -8.03 -20.26 8.65
CA ASP A 21 -8.67 -21.52 8.22
C ASP A 21 -8.96 -21.50 6.71
N ASN A 22 -9.56 -20.40 6.22
CA ASN A 22 -9.77 -20.17 4.79
C ASN A 22 -8.46 -20.19 3.98
N PHE A 23 -7.39 -19.60 4.53
CA PHE A 23 -6.09 -19.62 3.86
C PHE A 23 -5.52 -21.03 3.74
N LEU A 24 -5.56 -21.82 4.82
CA LEU A 24 -5.03 -23.19 4.85
C LEU A 24 -5.80 -24.11 3.89
N GLU A 25 -7.14 -24.02 3.85
CA GLU A 25 -7.95 -24.82 2.93
C GLU A 25 -7.58 -24.53 1.46
N ASN A 26 -7.40 -23.25 1.12
CA ASN A 26 -6.97 -22.84 -0.22
C ASN A 26 -5.53 -23.27 -0.52
N ALA A 27 -4.63 -23.19 0.46
CA ALA A 27 -3.24 -23.59 0.29
C ALA A 27 -3.12 -25.10 0.00
N VAL A 28 -3.89 -25.92 0.71
CA VAL A 28 -3.95 -27.38 0.47
C VAL A 28 -4.49 -27.68 -0.93
N ARG A 29 -5.60 -27.05 -1.33
CA ARG A 29 -6.17 -27.21 -2.69
C ARG A 29 -5.19 -26.86 -3.79
N LEU A 30 -4.41 -25.78 -3.62
CA LEU A 30 -3.39 -25.37 -4.59
C LEU A 30 -2.22 -26.36 -4.61
N ALA A 31 -1.76 -26.82 -3.45
CA ALA A 31 -0.68 -27.80 -3.35
C ALA A 31 -1.05 -29.10 -4.09
N GLU A 32 -2.27 -29.60 -3.89
CA GLU A 32 -2.80 -30.78 -4.59
C GLU A 32 -2.89 -30.55 -6.11
N LYS A 33 -3.46 -29.42 -6.53
CA LYS A 33 -3.64 -29.08 -7.96
C LYS A 33 -2.32 -29.01 -8.72
N TYR A 34 -1.27 -28.49 -8.10
CA TYR A 34 0.03 -28.29 -8.74
C TYR A 34 1.07 -29.37 -8.38
N HIS A 35 0.69 -30.37 -7.57
CA HIS A 35 1.57 -31.43 -7.09
C HIS A 35 2.86 -30.91 -6.42
N ILE A 36 2.72 -29.89 -5.58
CA ILE A 36 3.81 -29.27 -4.80
C ILE A 36 3.52 -29.38 -3.31
N ASN A 37 4.50 -29.03 -2.46
CA ASN A 37 4.26 -29.01 -1.02
C ASN A 37 3.46 -27.77 -0.60
N VAL A 38 2.66 -27.91 0.45
CA VAL A 38 1.94 -26.76 1.06
C VAL A 38 2.93 -25.68 1.51
N SER A 39 4.14 -26.05 1.95
CA SER A 39 5.22 -25.11 2.27
C SER A 39 5.58 -24.20 1.10
N ASP A 40 5.57 -24.72 -0.13
CA ASP A 40 5.93 -23.97 -1.33
C ASP A 40 4.82 -22.97 -1.69
N VAL A 41 3.55 -23.34 -1.47
CA VAL A 41 2.40 -22.42 -1.63
C VAL A 41 2.46 -21.29 -0.62
N ILE A 42 2.80 -21.59 0.64
CA ILE A 42 2.97 -20.57 1.70
C ILE A 42 4.13 -19.63 1.35
N ALA A 43 5.26 -20.18 0.87
CA ALA A 43 6.40 -19.38 0.44
C ALA A 43 6.05 -18.46 -0.75
N ALA A 44 5.33 -18.98 -1.74
CA ALA A 44 4.83 -18.19 -2.87
C ALA A 44 3.91 -17.06 -2.41
N LYS A 45 2.98 -17.33 -1.48
CA LYS A 45 2.11 -16.30 -0.91
C LYS A 45 2.93 -15.23 -0.17
N SER A 46 3.95 -15.62 0.60
CA SER A 46 4.83 -14.67 1.28
C SER A 46 5.57 -13.76 0.29
N ALA A 47 6.05 -14.29 -0.83
CA ALA A 47 6.71 -13.50 -1.86
C ALA A 47 5.75 -12.45 -2.48
N LEU A 48 4.49 -12.83 -2.75
CA LEU A 48 3.47 -11.91 -3.27
C LEU A 48 3.12 -10.80 -2.27
N GLU A 49 3.07 -11.09 -0.97
CA GLU A 49 2.83 -10.06 0.05
C GLU A 49 4.03 -9.11 0.18
N GLN A 50 5.26 -9.60 0.01
CA GLN A 50 6.45 -8.73 -0.05
C GLN A 50 6.41 -7.81 -1.26
N GLU A 51 6.04 -8.32 -2.44
CA GLU A 51 5.85 -7.49 -3.64
C GLU A 51 4.78 -6.42 -3.41
N ARG A 52 3.64 -6.79 -2.82
CA ARG A 52 2.59 -5.85 -2.44
C ARG A 52 3.11 -4.76 -1.50
N SER A 53 3.87 -5.13 -0.48
CA SER A 53 4.47 -4.19 0.48
C SER A 53 5.42 -3.21 -0.21
N ASN A 54 6.26 -3.69 -1.12
CA ASN A 54 7.19 -2.86 -1.87
C ASN A 54 6.44 -1.86 -2.76
N ASN A 55 5.42 -2.32 -3.48
CA ASN A 55 4.60 -1.45 -4.33
C ASN A 55 3.88 -0.36 -3.52
N LEU A 56 3.37 -0.69 -2.34
CA LEU A 56 2.77 0.29 -1.43
C LEU A 56 3.80 1.31 -0.92
N TYR A 57 5.02 0.87 -0.61
CA TYR A 57 6.10 1.74 -0.17
C TYR A 57 6.48 2.74 -1.26
N VAL A 58 6.70 2.28 -2.50
CA VAL A 58 7.01 3.15 -3.65
C VAL A 58 5.89 4.16 -3.89
N LYS A 59 4.64 3.69 -3.97
CA LYS A 59 3.49 4.57 -4.19
C LYS A 59 3.33 5.64 -3.10
N ASN A 60 3.65 5.29 -1.85
CA ASN A 60 3.64 6.24 -0.75
C ASN A 60 4.75 7.29 -0.89
N GLY A 61 5.93 6.89 -1.37
CA GLY A 61 7.02 7.80 -1.74
C GLY A 61 6.58 8.79 -2.83
N ASP A 62 6.04 8.30 -3.94
CA ASP A 62 5.54 9.14 -5.04
C ASP A 62 4.50 10.15 -4.54
N THR A 63 3.55 9.69 -3.72
CA THR A 63 2.51 10.55 -3.14
C THR A 63 3.10 11.62 -2.22
N PHE A 64 4.14 11.28 -1.45
CA PHE A 64 4.82 12.23 -0.58
C PHE A 64 5.57 13.29 -1.38
N ASP A 65 6.30 12.89 -2.43
CA ASP A 65 7.05 13.79 -3.28
C ASP A 65 6.12 14.78 -4.01
N GLU A 66 4.98 14.29 -4.53
CA GLU A 66 3.95 15.15 -5.13
C GLU A 66 3.39 16.17 -4.13
N GLN A 67 3.15 15.76 -2.88
CA GLN A 67 2.67 16.66 -1.83
C GLN A 67 3.72 17.71 -1.47
N MET A 68 4.98 17.31 -1.29
CA MET A 68 6.07 18.24 -0.97
C MET A 68 6.31 19.25 -2.09
N ALA A 69 6.25 18.82 -3.35
CA ALA A 69 6.33 19.72 -4.50
C ALA A 69 5.18 20.75 -4.49
N GLY A 70 3.94 20.29 -4.29
CA GLY A 70 2.77 21.19 -4.21
C GLY A 70 2.85 22.18 -3.04
N PHE A 71 3.36 21.76 -1.87
CA PHE A 71 3.61 22.70 -0.77
C PHE A 71 4.67 23.73 -1.13
N GLY A 72 5.73 23.33 -1.82
CA GLY A 72 6.77 24.26 -2.30
C GLY A 72 6.21 25.33 -3.21
N GLU A 73 5.35 24.95 -4.16
CA GLU A 73 4.67 25.91 -5.06
C GLU A 73 3.78 26.90 -4.30
N LEU A 74 2.96 26.41 -3.35
CA LEU A 74 2.09 27.25 -2.53
C LEU A 74 2.89 28.25 -1.68
N ILE A 75 4.02 27.83 -1.11
CA ILE A 75 4.89 28.72 -0.33
C ILE A 75 5.53 29.79 -1.21
N GLN A 76 5.96 29.43 -2.43
CA GLN A 76 6.51 30.41 -3.38
C GLN A 76 5.46 31.44 -3.80
N GLU A 77 4.23 31.01 -4.05
CA GLU A 77 3.12 31.92 -4.36
C GLU A 77 2.83 32.87 -3.20
N LEU A 78 2.80 32.35 -1.97
CA LEU A 78 2.56 33.16 -0.77
C LEU A 78 3.66 34.21 -0.54
N ASN A 79 4.93 33.84 -0.73
CA ASN A 79 6.06 34.78 -0.64
C ASN A 79 5.96 35.89 -1.70
N ARG A 80 5.58 35.58 -2.94
CA ARG A 80 5.39 36.59 -4.00
C ARG A 80 4.27 37.60 -3.67
N VAL A 81 3.24 37.16 -2.94
CA VAL A 81 2.13 38.03 -2.52
C VAL A 81 2.52 38.89 -1.32
N MET A 82 3.37 38.39 -0.42
CA MET A 82 3.80 39.10 0.79
C MET A 82 4.96 40.08 0.56
N GLU A 83 5.84 39.78 -0.39
CA GLU A 83 6.92 40.66 -0.85
C GLU A 83 6.72 40.98 -2.34
N PRO A 84 5.71 41.80 -2.69
CA PRO A 84 5.66 42.38 -4.02
C PRO A 84 6.84 43.36 -4.15
N ASP A 85 7.64 43.23 -5.20
CA ASP A 85 8.70 44.19 -5.55
C ASP A 85 8.22 45.66 -5.43
#